data_AF-A0A932K1P5-F1
#
_entry.id   AF-A0A932K1P5-F1
#
_cell.length_a   1.000
_cell.length_b   1.000
_cell.length_c   1.000
_cell.angle_alpha   90.00
_cell.angle_beta   90.00
_cell.angle_gamma   90.00
#
_symmetry.space_group_name_H-M   'P 1'
#
loop_
_entity.id
_entity.type
_entity.pdbx_description
1 polymer ?
#
loop_
_entity_poly.entity_id
_entity_poly.type
_entity_poly.pdbx_seq_one_letter_code
_entity_poly.pdbx_strand_id
1 'polypeptide(L)'
;MVDKEKIKDAKKKKDGWWASLFSGTVANLILPFIADVKWITPNLVTTFSLALCFVACFYIASGEYFNLIIGGILVQFVFVFDCLDGQLARYRNTSSNFGAWYDRVTDRVKDFILYFSLAWGHFVIYENWVIWPLAMTSLFFVYLFDYYVNQDIKLEAGGKKQEAKDEKKKKFKLLHFVFLLGEKVYKSIPVLQFHIGEQYLFITVFLIFNKIICLFYTVIILGIFYAFYWPFSKYYGRKPIN
;
A
#
# COMPACT_ATOMS: atom_id res chain seq x y z
N MET A 1 28.74 8.84 15.32
CA MET A 1 27.62 9.74 15.65
C MET A 1 26.73 9.74 14.44
N VAL A 2 25.47 9.34 14.61
CA VAL A 2 24.50 9.23 13.52
C VAL A 2 24.26 10.63 12.93
N ASP A 3 24.35 10.75 11.60
CA ASP A 3 24.21 12.03 10.90
C ASP A 3 22.75 12.48 10.87
N LYS A 4 22.43 13.54 11.63
CA LYS A 4 21.06 14.05 11.79
C LYS A 4 20.52 14.71 10.52
N GLU A 5 21.37 15.23 9.64
CA GLU A 5 20.94 15.82 8.37
C GLU A 5 20.61 14.73 7.35
N LYS A 6 21.46 13.70 7.24
CA LYS A 6 21.17 12.53 6.40
C LYS A 6 19.91 11.78 6.83
N ILE A 7 19.64 11.69 8.14
CA ILE A 7 18.36 11.14 8.62
C ILE A 7 17.19 11.98 8.12
N LYS A 8 17.27 13.31 8.16
CA LYS A 8 16.19 14.19 7.68
C LYS A 8 15.91 13.98 6.19
N ASP A 9 16.95 13.80 5.38
CA ASP A 9 16.81 13.58 3.94
C ASP A 9 16.35 12.16 3.59
N ALA A 10 16.67 11.17 4.44
CA ALA A 10 16.22 9.79 4.28
C ALA A 10 14.71 9.61 4.56
N LYS A 11 14.11 10.52 5.35
CA LYS A 11 12.68 10.52 5.65
C LYS A 11 11.87 10.78 4.38
N LYS A 12 10.99 9.84 4.04
CA LYS A 12 10.09 9.98 2.88
C LYS A 12 9.10 11.12 3.17
N LYS A 13 9.03 12.10 2.25
CA LYS A 13 8.35 13.38 2.49
C LYS A 13 6.82 13.27 2.47
N LYS A 14 6.25 12.25 1.83
CA LYS A 14 4.81 11.96 1.76
C LYS A 14 4.58 10.49 1.44
N ASP A 15 4.19 9.71 2.44
CA ASP A 15 3.39 8.51 2.22
C ASP A 15 2.00 8.78 2.80
N GLY A 16 0.98 8.05 2.32
CA GLY A 16 -0.41 8.18 2.74
C GLY A 16 -0.58 8.39 4.24
N TRP A 17 -1.66 9.07 4.64
CA TRP A 17 -1.78 9.66 5.98
C TRP A 17 -1.50 8.67 7.13
N TRP A 18 -1.87 7.39 6.99
CA TRP A 18 -1.57 6.36 7.99
C TRP A 18 -0.07 6.04 8.08
N ALA A 19 0.58 5.87 6.92
CA ALA A 19 2.01 5.62 6.87
C ALA A 19 2.80 6.79 7.46
N SER A 20 2.34 8.02 7.28
CA SER A 20 2.99 9.19 7.90
C SER A 20 2.75 9.30 9.40
N LEU A 21 1.58 8.88 9.90
CA LEU A 21 1.27 8.89 11.33
C LEU A 21 1.97 7.77 12.11
N PHE A 22 1.83 6.53 11.67
CA PHE A 22 2.31 5.36 12.41
C PHE A 22 3.63 4.83 11.84
N SER A 23 3.60 4.22 10.66
CA SER A 23 4.73 3.42 10.17
C SER A 23 5.99 4.23 9.96
N GLY A 24 5.85 5.44 9.42
CA GLY A 24 6.92 6.41 9.22
C GLY A 24 7.46 6.95 10.54
N THR A 25 6.60 7.23 11.52
CA THR A 25 7.04 7.65 12.86
C THR A 25 7.84 6.55 13.54
N VAL A 26 7.33 5.32 13.53
CA VAL A 26 8.01 4.17 14.14
C VAL A 26 9.32 3.88 13.39
N ALA A 27 9.31 3.82 12.07
CA ALA A 27 10.53 3.62 11.27
C ALA A 27 11.57 4.70 11.55
N ASN A 28 11.15 5.97 11.68
CA ASN A 28 12.04 7.08 12.03
C ASN A 28 12.65 6.98 13.44
N LEU A 29 11.96 6.33 14.37
CA LEU A 29 12.48 6.06 15.71
C LEU A 29 13.50 4.92 15.69
N ILE A 30 13.29 3.90 14.86
CA ILE A 30 14.18 2.75 14.76
C ILE A 30 15.43 3.09 13.93
N LEU A 31 15.29 3.88 12.86
CA LEU A 31 16.35 4.20 11.90
C LEU A 31 17.68 4.63 12.56
N PRO A 32 17.73 5.55 13.54
CA PRO A 32 18.99 5.95 14.17
C PRO A 32 19.77 4.81 14.84
N PHE A 33 19.08 3.78 15.34
CA PHE A 33 19.72 2.66 16.04
C PHE A 33 20.38 1.66 15.10
N ILE A 34 19.87 1.55 13.87
CA ILE A 34 20.33 0.59 12.85
C ILE A 34 21.09 1.26 11.70
N ALA A 35 20.98 2.59 11.56
CA ALA A 35 21.61 3.40 10.53
C ALA A 35 23.12 3.17 10.41
N ASP A 36 23.85 3.13 11.52
CA ASP A 36 25.31 2.99 11.54
C ASP A 36 25.79 1.53 11.62
N VAL A 37 24.86 0.58 11.66
CA VAL A 37 25.13 -0.85 11.89
C VAL A 37 25.44 -1.55 10.56
N LYS A 38 26.73 -1.66 10.21
CA LYS A 38 27.22 -2.01 8.85
C LYS A 38 26.69 -3.32 8.25
N TRP A 39 26.55 -4.37 9.05
CA TRP A 39 26.03 -5.69 8.62
C TRP A 39 24.53 -5.71 8.29
N ILE A 40 23.75 -4.72 8.72
CA ILE A 40 22.31 -4.65 8.42
C ILE A 40 22.16 -3.95 7.08
N THR A 41 21.88 -4.70 6.03
CA THR A 41 21.67 -4.17 4.67
C THR A 41 20.19 -3.88 4.42
N PRO A 42 19.83 -2.95 3.50
CA PRO A 42 18.44 -2.73 3.12
C PRO A 42 17.73 -4.03 2.72
N ASN A 43 18.36 -4.84 1.85
CA ASN A 43 17.78 -6.13 1.43
C ASN A 43 17.57 -7.10 2.60
N LEU A 44 18.44 -7.10 3.62
CA LEU A 44 18.23 -7.91 4.83
C LEU A 44 16.98 -7.46 5.59
N VAL A 45 16.75 -6.15 5.68
CA VAL A 45 15.54 -5.58 6.30
C VAL A 45 14.30 -5.95 5.48
N THR A 46 14.36 -5.91 4.16
CA THR A 46 13.29 -6.38 3.26
C THR A 46 12.98 -7.87 3.48
N THR A 47 14.02 -8.73 3.52
CA THR A 47 13.86 -10.17 3.80
C THR A 47 13.29 -10.42 5.19
N PHE A 48 13.71 -9.64 6.19
CA PHE A 48 13.16 -9.72 7.55
C PHE A 48 11.67 -9.34 7.58
N SER A 49 11.27 -8.28 6.87
CA SER A 49 9.86 -7.89 6.70
C SER A 49 9.04 -9.03 6.08
N LEU A 50 9.57 -9.66 5.02
CA LEU A 50 8.93 -10.82 4.41
C LEU A 50 8.79 -12.00 5.40
N ALA A 51 9.84 -12.33 6.14
CA ALA A 51 9.79 -13.40 7.16
C ALA A 51 8.75 -13.09 8.25
N LEU A 52 8.69 -11.84 8.72
CA LEU A 52 7.69 -11.38 9.67
C LEU A 52 6.27 -11.49 9.10
N CYS A 53 6.10 -11.27 7.79
CA CYS A 53 4.81 -11.45 7.11
C CYS A 53 4.36 -12.92 7.14
N PHE A 54 5.27 -13.89 6.93
CA PHE A 54 4.93 -15.31 7.11
C PHE A 54 4.46 -15.62 8.53
N VAL A 55 5.12 -15.06 9.55
CA VAL A 55 4.71 -15.23 10.95
C VAL A 55 3.33 -14.62 11.21
N ALA A 56 3.08 -13.40 10.72
CA ALA A 56 1.77 -12.77 10.81
C ALA A 56 0.67 -13.62 10.15
N CYS A 57 0.95 -14.10 8.94
CA CYS A 57 0.04 -14.93 8.16
C CYS A 57 -0.22 -16.29 8.81
N PHE A 58 0.75 -16.88 9.51
CA PHE A 58 0.56 -18.09 10.30
C PHE A 58 -0.50 -17.88 11.40
N TYR A 59 -0.42 -16.79 12.16
CA TYR A 59 -1.45 -16.47 13.16
C TYR A 59 -2.81 -16.20 12.51
N ILE A 60 -2.86 -15.41 11.43
CA ILE A 60 -4.11 -15.10 10.73
C ILE A 60 -4.78 -16.36 10.19
N ALA A 61 -3.99 -17.30 9.65
CA ALA A 61 -4.47 -18.55 9.06
C ALA A 61 -5.17 -19.48 10.07
N SER A 62 -4.94 -19.32 11.37
CA SER A 62 -5.68 -20.08 12.39
C SER A 62 -7.16 -19.68 12.49
N GLY A 63 -7.52 -18.46 12.08
CA GLY A 63 -8.88 -17.93 12.17
C GLY A 63 -9.38 -17.58 13.58
N GLU A 64 -8.66 -17.99 14.63
CA GLU A 64 -9.03 -17.72 16.02
C GLU A 64 -8.90 -16.24 16.38
N TYR A 65 -9.83 -15.72 17.17
CA TYR A 65 -9.93 -14.28 17.48
C TYR A 65 -8.63 -13.66 18.02
N PHE A 66 -8.00 -14.29 19.02
CA PHE A 66 -6.76 -13.78 19.60
C PHE A 66 -5.59 -13.81 18.59
N ASN A 67 -5.52 -14.84 17.76
CA ASN A 67 -4.51 -14.96 16.73
C ASN A 67 -4.72 -13.93 15.60
N LEU A 68 -5.98 -13.59 15.27
CA LEU A 68 -6.28 -12.50 14.34
C LEU A 68 -5.80 -11.15 14.87
N ILE A 69 -5.93 -10.88 16.17
CA ILE A 69 -5.39 -9.65 16.78
C ILE A 69 -3.86 -9.62 16.70
N ILE A 70 -3.20 -10.71 17.09
CA ILE A 70 -1.74 -10.83 17.02
C ILE A 70 -1.26 -10.65 15.58
N GLY A 71 -1.90 -11.33 14.63
CA GLY A 71 -1.64 -11.21 13.20
C GLY A 71 -1.81 -9.78 12.70
N GLY A 72 -2.90 -9.11 13.09
CA GLY A 72 -3.16 -7.71 12.73
C GLY A 72 -2.11 -6.74 13.25
N ILE A 73 -1.59 -6.95 14.47
CA ILE A 73 -0.48 -6.17 15.03
C ILE A 73 0.81 -6.44 14.26
N LEU A 74 1.13 -7.71 13.99
CA LEU A 74 2.34 -8.10 13.24
C LEU A 74 2.33 -7.51 11.82
N VAL A 75 1.18 -7.49 11.15
CA VAL A 75 1.00 -6.86 9.82
C VAL A 75 1.39 -5.38 9.84
N GLN A 76 1.12 -4.63 10.92
CA GLN A 76 1.61 -3.26 11.05
C GLN A 76 3.13 -3.19 11.14
N PHE A 77 3.76 -4.10 11.88
CA PHE A 77 5.21 -4.17 11.98
C PHE A 77 5.86 -4.57 10.64
N VAL A 78 5.27 -5.49 9.87
CA VAL A 78 5.71 -5.80 8.50
C VAL A 78 5.83 -4.52 7.69
N PHE A 79 4.80 -3.68 7.70
CA PHE A 79 4.81 -2.42 6.96
C PHE A 79 5.80 -1.37 7.53
N VAL A 80 6.08 -1.38 8.84
CA VAL A 80 7.14 -0.55 9.44
C VAL A 80 8.52 -0.94 8.89
N PHE A 81 8.84 -2.24 8.87
CA PHE A 81 10.13 -2.72 8.37
C PHE A 81 10.29 -2.51 6.85
N ASP A 82 9.18 -2.57 6.12
CA ASP A 82 9.11 -2.21 4.70
C ASP A 82 9.46 -0.73 4.45
N CYS A 83 8.90 0.19 5.26
CA CYS A 83 9.28 1.60 5.16
C CYS A 83 10.76 1.83 5.52
N LEU A 84 11.27 1.04 6.46
CA LEU A 84 12.59 1.19 7.04
C LEU A 84 13.71 0.78 6.07
N ASP A 85 13.51 -0.23 5.23
CA ASP A 85 14.55 -0.65 4.26
C ASP A 85 14.86 0.46 3.24
N GLY A 86 13.83 1.15 2.74
CA GLY A 86 13.95 2.24 1.78
C GLY A 86 14.53 3.50 2.44
N GLN A 87 14.18 3.75 3.71
CA GLN A 87 14.83 4.81 4.50
C GLN A 87 16.31 4.51 4.71
N LEU A 88 16.67 3.27 5.04
CA LEU A 88 18.04 2.85 5.25
C LEU A 88 18.87 2.96 3.95
N ALA A 89 18.31 2.55 2.82
CA ALA A 89 18.93 2.68 1.50
C ALA A 89 19.22 4.14 1.14
N ARG A 90 18.27 5.07 1.42
CA ARG A 90 18.47 6.51 1.23
C ARG A 90 19.51 7.09 2.18
N TYR A 91 19.46 6.74 3.47
CA TYR A 91 20.42 7.22 4.47
C TYR A 91 21.86 6.85 4.08
N ARG A 92 22.07 5.63 3.59
CA ARG A 92 23.40 5.13 3.21
C ARG A 92 23.80 5.43 1.77
N ASN A 93 22.92 6.02 0.95
CA ASN A 93 23.09 6.15 -0.49
C ASN A 93 23.42 4.82 -1.19
N THR A 94 22.83 3.72 -0.72
CA THR A 94 23.03 2.36 -1.26
C THR A 94 21.83 1.87 -2.07
N SER A 95 21.02 2.79 -2.60
CA SER A 95 19.90 2.44 -3.48
C SER A 95 20.41 1.75 -4.74
N SER A 96 19.82 0.61 -5.09
CA SER A 96 20.22 -0.19 -6.26
C SER A 96 19.01 -0.65 -7.06
N ASN A 97 19.19 -0.87 -8.37
CA ASN A 97 18.14 -1.39 -9.24
C ASN A 97 17.67 -2.78 -8.80
N PHE A 98 18.60 -3.63 -8.33
CA PHE A 98 18.26 -4.93 -7.80
C PHE A 98 17.44 -4.82 -6.51
N GLY A 99 17.85 -3.96 -5.57
CA GLY A 99 17.09 -3.74 -4.32
C GLY A 99 15.67 -3.25 -4.59
N ALA A 100 15.51 -2.28 -5.48
CA ALA A 100 14.18 -1.78 -5.87
C ALA A 100 13.31 -2.83 -6.60
N TRP A 101 13.93 -3.74 -7.36
CA TRP A 101 13.22 -4.87 -7.95
C TRP A 101 12.83 -5.92 -6.89
N TYR A 102 13.75 -6.24 -5.98
CA TYR A 102 13.54 -7.23 -4.92
C TYR A 102 12.40 -6.80 -3.99
N ASP A 103 12.42 -5.54 -3.54
CA ASP A 103 11.37 -4.90 -2.74
C ASP A 103 9.97 -5.12 -3.37
N ARG A 104 9.80 -4.70 -4.64
CA ARG A 104 8.55 -4.88 -5.39
C ARG A 104 8.10 -6.33 -5.52
N VAL A 105 9.03 -7.27 -5.70
CA VAL A 105 8.70 -8.70 -5.76
C VAL A 105 8.23 -9.19 -4.39
N THR A 106 8.94 -8.83 -3.33
CA THR A 106 8.54 -9.22 -1.97
C THR A 106 7.19 -8.66 -1.59
N ASP A 107 6.82 -7.45 -2.04
CA ASP A 107 5.49 -6.88 -1.81
C ASP A 107 4.38 -7.72 -2.46
N ARG A 108 4.59 -8.19 -3.70
CA ARG A 108 3.60 -9.08 -4.35
C ARG A 108 3.46 -10.40 -3.61
N VAL A 109 4.55 -10.93 -3.06
CA VAL A 109 4.51 -12.14 -2.25
C VAL A 109 3.75 -11.89 -0.94
N LYS A 110 4.03 -10.78 -0.25
CA LYS A 110 3.33 -10.37 0.99
C LYS A 110 1.83 -10.22 0.73
N ASP A 111 1.44 -9.48 -0.31
CA ASP A 111 0.04 -9.28 -0.69
C ASP A 111 -0.67 -10.62 -0.92
N PHE A 112 -0.09 -11.48 -1.74
CA PHE A 112 -0.68 -12.79 -2.04
C PHE A 112 -0.88 -13.64 -0.77
N ILE A 113 0.16 -13.80 0.04
CA ILE A 113 0.12 -14.66 1.22
C ILE A 113 -0.85 -14.09 2.26
N LEU A 114 -0.88 -12.77 2.44
CA LEU A 114 -1.76 -12.12 3.40
C LEU A 114 -3.24 -12.32 3.03
N TYR A 115 -3.60 -12.09 1.76
CA TYR A 115 -4.98 -12.32 1.29
C TYR A 115 -5.36 -13.80 1.31
N PHE A 116 -4.41 -14.69 1.00
CA PHE A 116 -4.61 -16.13 1.11
C PHE A 116 -4.88 -16.55 2.57
N SER A 117 -4.06 -16.11 3.51
CA SER A 117 -4.21 -16.43 4.93
C SER A 117 -5.49 -15.85 5.54
N LEU A 118 -5.91 -14.65 5.13
CA LEU A 118 -7.21 -14.08 5.51
C LEU A 118 -8.38 -14.95 5.03
N ALA A 119 -8.34 -15.40 3.77
CA ALA A 119 -9.36 -16.28 3.22
C ALA A 119 -9.37 -17.64 3.90
N TRP A 120 -8.19 -18.25 4.07
CA TRP A 120 -8.00 -19.54 4.71
C TRP A 120 -8.46 -19.54 6.16
N GLY A 121 -8.02 -18.58 6.97
CA GLY A 121 -8.41 -18.49 8.38
C GLY A 121 -9.91 -18.33 8.57
N HIS A 122 -10.57 -17.52 7.73
CA HIS A 122 -12.02 -17.43 7.74
C HIS A 122 -12.69 -18.74 7.28
N PHE A 123 -12.15 -19.40 6.26
CA PHE A 123 -12.67 -20.66 5.76
C PHE A 123 -12.61 -21.78 6.81
N VAL A 124 -11.51 -21.89 7.56
CA VAL A 124 -11.33 -22.91 8.60
C VAL A 124 -12.38 -22.79 9.71
N ILE A 125 -12.79 -21.57 10.06
CA ILE A 125 -13.75 -21.34 11.16
C ILE A 125 -15.20 -21.46 10.69
N TYR A 126 -15.53 -20.98 9.50
CA TYR A 126 -16.91 -20.81 9.05
C TYR A 126 -17.31 -21.71 7.86
N GLU A 127 -16.37 -22.47 7.28
CA GLU A 127 -16.55 -23.33 6.11
C GLU A 127 -17.19 -22.65 4.89
N ASN A 128 -17.07 -21.32 4.83
CA ASN A 128 -17.72 -20.50 3.80
C ASN A 128 -16.84 -20.35 2.56
N TRP A 129 -17.17 -21.08 1.50
CA TRP A 129 -16.45 -21.07 0.22
C TRP A 129 -16.48 -19.73 -0.52
N VAL A 130 -17.46 -18.84 -0.25
CA VAL A 130 -17.57 -17.53 -0.89
C VAL A 130 -16.37 -16.63 -0.57
N ILE A 131 -15.62 -16.93 0.49
CA ILE A 131 -14.46 -16.14 0.88
C ILE A 131 -13.35 -16.14 -0.18
N TRP A 132 -13.17 -17.25 -0.90
CA TRP A 132 -12.12 -17.40 -1.91
C TRP A 132 -12.30 -16.46 -3.11
N PRO A 133 -13.46 -16.45 -3.81
CA PRO A 133 -13.67 -15.48 -4.90
C PRO A 133 -13.65 -14.04 -4.40
N LEU A 134 -14.07 -13.76 -3.16
CA LEU A 134 -13.95 -12.41 -2.57
C LEU A 134 -12.48 -11.99 -2.39
N ALA A 135 -11.64 -12.86 -1.86
CA ALA A 135 -10.22 -12.60 -1.68
C ALA A 135 -9.52 -12.40 -3.03
N MET A 136 -9.79 -13.27 -4.02
CA MET A 136 -9.23 -13.16 -5.37
C MET A 136 -9.65 -11.86 -6.07
N THR A 137 -10.93 -11.48 -5.96
CA THR A 137 -11.45 -10.23 -6.53
C THR A 137 -10.81 -9.02 -5.85
N SER A 138 -10.63 -9.06 -4.53
CA SER A 138 -9.96 -8.00 -3.78
C SER A 138 -8.50 -7.84 -4.23
N LEU A 139 -7.76 -8.94 -4.36
CA LEU A 139 -6.37 -8.94 -4.81
C LEU A 139 -6.24 -8.40 -6.24
N PHE A 140 -7.16 -8.76 -7.13
CA PHE A 140 -7.22 -8.20 -8.48
C PHE A 140 -7.30 -6.67 -8.46
N PHE A 141 -8.16 -6.09 -7.63
CA PHE A 141 -8.30 -4.64 -7.56
C PHE A 141 -7.09 -3.95 -6.93
N VAL A 142 -6.45 -4.55 -5.91
CA VAL A 142 -5.19 -4.05 -5.35
C VAL A 142 -4.10 -4.00 -6.41
N TYR A 143 -3.97 -5.05 -7.22
CA TYR A 143 -2.99 -5.12 -8.30
C TYR A 143 -3.31 -4.20 -9.46
N LEU A 144 -4.59 -4.03 -9.80
CA LEU A 144 -5.02 -3.08 -10.83
C LEU A 144 -4.67 -1.64 -10.42
N PHE A 145 -4.91 -1.29 -9.15
CA PHE A 145 -4.55 0.02 -8.60
C PHE A 145 -3.03 0.25 -8.65
N ASP A 146 -2.24 -0.71 -8.17
CA ASP A 146 -0.78 -0.64 -8.24
C ASP A 146 -0.27 -0.51 -9.68
N TYR A 147 -0.86 -1.27 -10.62
CA TYR A 147 -0.53 -1.19 -12.03
C TYR A 147 -0.77 0.22 -12.59
N TYR A 148 -1.90 0.86 -12.26
CA TYR A 148 -2.19 2.23 -12.67
C TYR A 148 -1.18 3.24 -12.13
N VAL A 149 -0.83 3.16 -10.84
CA VAL A 149 0.19 4.03 -10.23
C VAL A 149 1.54 3.86 -10.93
N ASN A 150 1.97 2.61 -11.13
CA ASN A 150 3.23 2.31 -11.80
C ASN A 150 3.25 2.74 -13.27
N GLN A 151 2.11 2.68 -13.96
CA GLN A 151 1.97 3.16 -15.35
C GLN A 151 2.13 4.68 -15.43
N ASP A 152 1.57 5.43 -14.47
CA ASP A 152 1.68 6.89 -14.41
C ASP A 152 3.13 7.32 -14.19
N ILE A 153 3.81 6.71 -13.21
CA ILE A 153 5.24 6.96 -12.93
C ILE A 153 6.11 6.72 -14.18
N LYS A 154 5.86 5.64 -14.93
CA LYS A 154 6.60 5.34 -16.17
C LYS A 154 6.35 6.38 -17.26
N LEU A 155 5.12 6.84 -17.41
CA LEU A 155 4.76 7.82 -18.44
C LEU A 155 5.34 9.21 -18.12
N GLU A 156 5.45 9.56 -16.84
CA GLU A 156 6.14 10.77 -16.39
C GLU A 156 7.64 10.71 -16.63
N ALA A 157 8.29 9.60 -16.25
CA ALA A 157 9.72 9.39 -16.50
C ALA A 157 10.06 9.42 -18.00
N GLY A 158 9.11 9.02 -18.86
CA GLY A 158 9.23 9.04 -20.31
C GLY A 158 8.95 10.40 -20.98
N GLY A 159 8.64 11.46 -20.23
CA GLY A 159 8.61 12.84 -20.75
C GLY A 159 7.53 13.17 -21.80
N LYS A 160 6.48 12.36 -21.96
CA LYS A 160 5.37 12.70 -22.86
C LYS A 160 4.37 13.62 -22.14
N LYS A 161 4.61 14.94 -22.20
CA LYS A 161 3.55 15.95 -22.01
C LYS A 161 2.48 15.70 -23.08
N GLN A 162 1.44 14.95 -22.73
CA GLN A 162 0.22 14.92 -23.54
C GLN A 162 -0.51 16.24 -23.31
N GLU A 163 -0.24 17.20 -24.19
CA GLU A 163 -1.13 18.33 -24.44
C GLU A 163 -2.46 17.77 -25.00
N ALA A 164 -3.36 17.42 -24.09
CA ALA A 164 -4.68 16.94 -24.45
C ALA A 164 -5.55 18.14 -24.88
N LYS A 165 -5.48 18.45 -26.18
CA LYS A 165 -6.44 19.16 -27.03
C LYS A 165 -7.70 19.68 -26.31
N ASP A 166 -7.71 20.98 -26.06
CA ASP A 166 -8.77 21.75 -25.40
C ASP A 166 -10.15 21.71 -26.10
N GLU A 167 -10.26 21.19 -27.33
CA GLU A 167 -11.50 21.33 -28.11
C GLU A 167 -12.60 20.29 -27.81
N LYS A 168 -12.29 19.12 -27.21
CA LYS A 168 -13.32 18.09 -26.91
C LYS A 168 -13.98 18.19 -25.52
N LYS A 169 -13.47 19.05 -24.62
CA LYS A 169 -13.94 19.21 -23.22
C LYS A 169 -15.37 19.76 -23.10
N LYS A 170 -15.93 20.40 -24.13
CA LYS A 170 -17.25 21.06 -24.07
C LYS A 170 -18.46 20.12 -24.21
N LYS A 171 -18.31 18.87 -24.66
CA LYS A 171 -19.46 18.04 -25.07
C LYS A 171 -20.19 17.30 -23.94
N PHE A 172 -19.65 17.25 -22.72
CA PHE A 172 -20.29 16.57 -21.57
C PHE A 172 -20.19 17.40 -20.28
N LYS A 173 -21.00 18.48 -20.20
CA LYS A 173 -21.04 19.41 -19.07
C LYS A 173 -21.38 18.72 -17.73
N LEU A 174 -22.31 17.76 -17.76
CA LEU A 174 -22.72 16.97 -16.59
C LEU A 174 -21.59 16.06 -16.09
N LEU A 175 -20.92 15.35 -17.00
CA LEU A 175 -19.83 14.43 -16.67
C LEU A 175 -18.62 15.19 -16.09
N HIS A 176 -18.36 16.41 -16.59
CA HIS A 176 -17.32 17.28 -16.06
C HIS A 176 -17.68 17.85 -14.66
N PHE A 177 -18.96 18.14 -14.39
CA PHE A 177 -19.40 18.55 -13.05
C PHE A 177 -19.27 17.40 -12.03
N VAL A 178 -19.72 16.20 -12.40
CA VAL A 178 -19.54 14.98 -11.59
C VAL A 178 -18.05 14.71 -11.32
N PHE A 179 -17.20 14.96 -12.32
CA PHE A 179 -15.74 14.88 -12.17
C PHE A 179 -15.19 15.85 -11.13
N LEU A 180 -15.53 17.14 -11.23
CA LEU A 180 -15.05 18.17 -10.30
C LEU A 180 -15.50 17.87 -8.86
N LEU A 181 -16.73 17.37 -8.70
CA LEU A 181 -17.24 16.92 -7.41
C LEU A 181 -16.43 15.72 -6.90
N GLY A 182 -16.19 14.71 -7.75
CA GLY A 182 -15.39 13.53 -7.43
C GLY A 182 -13.94 13.85 -7.08
N GLU A 183 -13.30 14.77 -7.79
CA GLU A 183 -11.94 15.24 -7.48
C GLU A 183 -11.89 16.00 -6.15
N LYS A 184 -12.89 16.83 -5.88
CA LYS A 184 -13.02 17.53 -4.59
C LYS A 184 -13.20 16.54 -3.46
N VAL A 185 -14.07 15.55 -3.60
CA VAL A 185 -14.30 14.49 -2.60
C VAL A 185 -13.04 13.65 -2.38
N TYR A 186 -12.40 13.20 -3.47
CA TYR A 186 -11.15 12.44 -3.43
C TYR A 186 -10.02 13.17 -2.70
N LYS A 187 -9.85 14.47 -2.94
CA LYS A 187 -8.85 15.29 -2.23
C LYS A 187 -9.23 15.58 -0.78
N SER A 188 -10.52 15.61 -0.46
CA SER A 188 -11.02 15.97 0.87
C SER A 188 -11.04 14.79 1.85
N ILE A 189 -11.12 13.55 1.35
CA ILE A 189 -11.21 12.35 2.19
C ILE A 189 -9.90 11.55 2.04
N PRO A 190 -8.99 11.62 3.03
CA PRO A 190 -7.70 10.93 2.97
C PRO A 190 -7.83 9.41 2.78
N VAL A 191 -8.87 8.80 3.36
CA VAL A 191 -9.18 7.36 3.22
C VAL A 191 -9.50 6.95 1.78
N LEU A 192 -10.00 7.89 0.95
CA LEU A 192 -10.24 7.66 -0.46
C LEU A 192 -8.95 7.76 -1.29
N GLN A 193 -7.77 7.90 -0.68
CA GLN A 193 -6.49 7.84 -1.40
C GLN A 193 -5.88 6.43 -1.37
N PHE A 194 -6.32 5.59 -0.41
CA PHE A 194 -6.08 4.15 -0.33
C PHE A 194 -4.64 3.74 -0.62
N HIS A 195 -3.71 4.53 -0.09
CA HIS A 195 -2.28 4.26 -0.18
C HIS A 195 -1.95 2.94 0.52
N ILE A 196 -0.81 2.35 0.17
CA ILE A 196 -0.34 1.06 0.71
C ILE A 196 -0.55 0.97 2.23
N GLY A 197 -0.10 1.97 2.99
CA GLY A 197 -0.26 1.97 4.45
C GLY A 197 -1.71 1.95 4.97
N GLU A 198 -2.65 2.56 4.25
CA GLU A 198 -4.07 2.54 4.61
C GLU A 198 -4.68 1.14 4.44
N GLN A 199 -4.17 0.37 3.47
CA GLN A 199 -4.57 -1.02 3.27
C GLN A 199 -4.17 -1.88 4.47
N TYR A 200 -2.92 -1.75 4.94
CA TYR A 200 -2.44 -2.42 6.14
C TYR A 200 -3.27 -2.04 7.37
N LEU A 201 -3.62 -0.75 7.55
CA LEU A 201 -4.52 -0.30 8.63
C LEU A 201 -5.88 -1.00 8.55
N PHE A 202 -6.49 -1.02 7.36
CA PHE A 202 -7.81 -1.62 7.16
C PHE A 202 -7.77 -3.10 7.53
N ILE A 203 -6.76 -3.83 7.05
CA ILE A 203 -6.56 -5.24 7.40
C ILE A 203 -6.52 -5.40 8.92
N THR A 204 -5.69 -4.63 9.63
CA THR A 204 -5.59 -4.71 11.09
C THR A 204 -6.92 -4.39 11.80
N VAL A 205 -7.62 -3.32 11.40
CA VAL A 205 -8.90 -2.93 11.99
C VAL A 205 -9.94 -4.03 11.81
N PHE A 206 -10.11 -4.53 10.59
CA PHE A 206 -11.10 -5.57 10.31
C PHE A 206 -10.73 -6.92 10.97
N LEU A 207 -9.44 -7.22 11.17
CA LEU A 207 -8.99 -8.36 11.95
C LEU A 207 -9.36 -8.24 13.44
N ILE A 208 -9.15 -7.07 14.06
CA ILE A 208 -9.51 -6.82 15.47
C ILE A 208 -11.01 -7.00 15.72
N PHE A 209 -11.86 -6.66 14.74
CA PHE A 209 -13.30 -6.86 14.82
C PHE A 209 -13.77 -8.22 14.29
N ASN A 210 -12.87 -9.06 13.79
CA ASN A 210 -13.17 -10.34 13.12
C ASN A 210 -14.22 -10.19 12.00
N LYS A 211 -14.03 -9.20 11.11
CA LYS A 211 -14.93 -8.86 10.01
C LYS A 211 -14.22 -8.97 8.65
N ILE A 212 -13.61 -10.12 8.38
CA ILE A 212 -12.81 -10.38 7.15
C ILE A 212 -13.65 -10.24 5.87
N ILE A 213 -14.91 -10.69 5.87
CA ILE A 213 -15.80 -10.51 4.70
C ILE A 213 -16.02 -9.02 4.41
N CYS A 214 -16.25 -8.21 5.46
CA CYS A 214 -16.44 -6.76 5.30
C CYS A 214 -15.18 -6.08 4.78
N LEU A 215 -13.99 -6.54 5.18
CA LEU A 215 -12.72 -6.09 4.61
C LEU A 215 -12.69 -6.29 3.09
N PHE A 216 -12.97 -7.50 2.61
CA PHE A 216 -12.96 -7.78 1.17
C PHE A 216 -13.99 -6.95 0.39
N TYR A 217 -15.22 -6.81 0.90
CA TYR A 217 -16.18 -5.90 0.28
C TYR A 217 -15.69 -4.46 0.23
N THR A 218 -15.07 -3.97 1.30
CA THR A 218 -14.50 -2.62 1.34
C THR A 218 -13.41 -2.44 0.28
N VAL A 219 -12.49 -3.39 0.16
CA VAL A 219 -11.42 -3.38 -0.85
C VAL A 219 -12.01 -3.42 -2.27
N ILE A 220 -13.00 -4.27 -2.52
CA ILE A 220 -13.65 -4.38 -3.83
C ILE A 220 -14.38 -3.10 -4.21
N ILE A 221 -15.16 -2.51 -3.30
CA ILE A 221 -15.93 -1.28 -3.56
C ILE A 221 -14.97 -0.12 -3.88
N LEU A 222 -13.92 0.04 -3.07
CA LEU A 222 -12.88 1.04 -3.33
C LEU A 222 -12.16 0.75 -4.66
N GLY A 223 -11.81 -0.51 -4.90
CA GLY A 223 -11.19 -0.98 -6.13
C GLY A 223 -11.98 -0.66 -7.39
N ILE A 224 -13.29 -0.91 -7.38
CA ILE A 224 -14.21 -0.54 -8.48
C ILE A 224 -14.21 0.97 -8.66
N PHE A 225 -14.34 1.74 -7.58
CA PHE A 225 -14.27 3.19 -7.64
C PHE A 225 -12.99 3.66 -8.32
N TYR A 226 -11.82 3.10 -7.97
CA TYR A 226 -10.54 3.43 -8.60
C TYR A 226 -10.44 2.99 -10.05
N ALA A 227 -10.95 1.80 -10.39
CA ALA A 227 -10.94 1.28 -11.76
C ALA A 227 -11.61 2.25 -12.74
N PHE A 228 -12.69 2.92 -12.30
CA PHE A 228 -13.37 3.94 -13.10
C PHE A 228 -12.78 5.34 -12.93
N TYR A 229 -12.50 5.74 -11.69
CA TYR A 229 -12.03 7.10 -11.39
C TYR A 229 -10.66 7.37 -11.99
N TRP A 230 -9.72 6.41 -11.95
CA TRP A 230 -8.33 6.65 -12.34
C TRP A 230 -8.14 6.94 -13.85
N PRO A 231 -8.62 6.10 -14.78
CA PRO A 231 -8.47 6.37 -16.22
C PRO A 231 -9.22 7.63 -16.64
N PHE A 232 -10.41 7.84 -16.05
CA PHE A 232 -11.24 9.00 -16.31
C PHE A 232 -10.57 10.29 -15.82
N SER A 233 -9.98 10.27 -14.63
CA SER A 233 -9.26 11.40 -14.06
C SER A 233 -8.03 11.79 -14.88
N LYS A 234 -7.32 10.79 -15.41
CA LYS A 234 -6.21 11.01 -16.34
C LYS A 234 -6.65 11.65 -17.65
N TYR A 235 -7.79 11.23 -18.21
CA TYR A 235 -8.36 11.82 -19.43
C TYR A 235 -8.67 13.32 -19.28
N TYR A 236 -9.13 13.77 -18.10
CA TYR A 236 -9.46 15.19 -17.86
C TYR A 236 -8.28 16.06 -17.39
N GLY A 237 -7.08 15.48 -17.29
CA GLY A 237 -5.85 16.22 -17.02
C GLY A 237 -5.47 16.32 -15.54
N ARG A 238 -5.81 15.31 -14.72
CA ARG A 238 -5.28 15.20 -13.36
C ARG A 238 -3.76 15.24 -13.40
N LYS A 239 -3.18 16.18 -12.64
CA LYS A 239 -1.75 16.14 -12.32
C LYS A 239 -1.49 14.96 -11.39
N PRO A 240 -0.39 14.22 -11.61
CA PRO A 240 -0.07 13.06 -10.79
C PRO A 240 0.11 13.42 -9.32
N ILE A 241 0.01 12.39 -8.47
CA ILE A 241 0.15 12.52 -7.01
C ILE A 241 1.64 12.78 -6.72
N ASN A 242 1.97 14.00 -6.27
CA ASN A 242 3.30 14.37 -5.76
C ASN A 242 3.55 13.84 -4.34
#